data_AF-A0A352RVG3-F1
#
_entry.id   AF-A0A352RVG3-F1
#
_cell.length_a   1.000
_cell.length_b   1.000
_cell.length_c   1.000
_cell.angle_alpha   90.00
_cell.angle_beta   90.00
_cell.angle_gamma   90.00
#
_symmetry.space_group_name_H-M   'P 1'
#
loop_
_entity.id
_entity.type
_entity.pdbx_description
1 polymer ?
#
loop_
_entity_poly.entity_id
_entity_poly.type
_entity_poly.pdbx_seq_one_letter_code
_entity_poly.pdbx_strand_id
1 'polypeptide(L)'
;LIVRQDSPYKTLADLVAAAKTKQLSMASAGTGTVGHLTGEMFQRRAGFKALHVPYKGASPALTDLMGGQTDFYFATPPIAMPMLKAGKLRAL
;
A
#
# COMPACT_ATOMS: atom_id res chain seq x y z
N LEU A 1 5.26 -2.55 -3.83
CA LEU A 1 4.63 -1.70 -2.79
C LEU A 1 4.45 -0.31 -3.38
N ILE A 2 3.30 0.30 -3.21
CA ILE A 2 3.02 1.64 -3.72
C ILE A 2 2.37 2.51 -2.65
N VAL A 3 2.64 3.80 -2.73
CA VAL A 3 2.05 4.87 -1.91
C VAL A 3 1.54 6.00 -2.83
N ARG A 4 0.73 6.91 -2.29
CA ARG A 4 0.38 8.15 -3.01
C ARG A 4 1.61 8.98 -3.33
N GLN A 5 1.59 9.73 -4.43
CA GLN A 5 2.75 10.49 -4.90
C GLN A 5 3.31 11.47 -3.86
N ASP A 6 2.42 12.12 -3.13
CA ASP A 6 2.69 13.14 -2.10
C ASP A 6 2.79 12.53 -0.68
N SER A 7 2.95 11.21 -0.59
CA SER A 7 3.17 10.52 0.67
C SER A 7 4.42 11.02 1.38
N PRO A 8 4.41 11.17 2.71
CA PRO A 8 5.62 11.48 3.47
C PRO A 8 6.65 10.33 3.41
N TYR A 9 6.23 9.12 3.05
CA TYR A 9 7.12 7.95 2.94
C TYR A 9 7.76 7.95 1.56
N LYS A 10 9.06 8.26 1.49
CA LYS A 10 9.81 8.32 0.22
C LYS A 10 10.57 7.03 -0.06
N THR A 11 10.85 6.26 0.98
CA THR A 11 11.53 4.97 0.92
C THR A 11 10.76 3.90 1.70
N LEU A 12 11.07 2.64 1.43
CA LEU A 12 10.58 1.51 2.23
C LEU A 12 10.97 1.64 3.71
N ALA A 13 12.17 2.15 3.99
CA ALA A 13 12.66 2.34 5.35
C ALA A 13 11.82 3.38 6.12
N ASP A 14 11.45 4.49 5.47
CA ASP A 14 10.59 5.52 6.08
C ASP A 14 9.22 4.94 6.46
N LEU A 15 8.65 4.12 5.57
CA LEU A 15 7.36 3.48 5.82
C LEU A 15 7.44 2.52 7.00
N VAL A 16 8.49 1.69 7.08
CA VAL A 16 8.69 0.76 8.20
C VAL A 16 8.92 1.51 9.51
N ALA A 17 9.71 2.59 9.49
CA ALA A 17 9.94 3.42 10.66
C ALA A 17 8.63 4.06 11.16
N ALA A 18 7.82 4.61 10.26
CA ALA A 18 6.51 5.17 10.59
C ALA A 18 5.54 4.09 11.10
N ALA A 19 5.55 2.90 10.51
CA ALA A 19 4.66 1.80 10.91
C ALA A 19 4.97 1.21 12.29
N LYS A 20 6.19 1.46 12.81
CA LYS A 20 6.56 1.09 14.17
C LYS A 20 6.11 2.11 15.21
N THR A 21 5.86 3.36 14.82
CA THR A 21 5.46 4.44 15.75
C THR A 21 3.95 4.68 15.74
N LYS A 22 3.28 4.42 14.61
CA LYS A 22 1.82 4.54 14.47
C LYS A 22 1.27 3.41 13.60
N GLN A 23 -0.01 3.11 13.79
CA GLN A 23 -0.71 2.15 12.93
C GLN A 23 -0.95 2.78 11.56
N LEU A 24 -0.37 2.17 10.52
CA LEU A 24 -0.65 2.51 9.12
C LEU A 24 -1.79 1.66 8.59
N SER A 25 -2.37 2.08 7.48
CA SER A 25 -3.44 1.38 6.77
C SER A 25 -2.96 0.80 5.44
N MET A 26 -3.32 -0.46 5.18
CA MET A 26 -2.94 -1.21 4.00
C MET A 26 -4.17 -1.54 3.17
N ALA A 27 -4.27 -1.00 1.96
CA ALA A 27 -5.28 -1.43 1.01
C ALA A 27 -4.98 -2.84 0.48
N SER A 28 -6.02 -3.57 0.07
CA SER A 28 -5.87 -4.78 -0.73
C SER A 28 -6.99 -4.91 -1.75
N ALA A 29 -6.73 -5.58 -2.88
CA ALA A 29 -7.78 -5.93 -3.84
C ALA A 29 -8.82 -6.93 -3.30
N GLY A 30 -8.64 -7.45 -2.08
CA GLY A 30 -9.53 -8.40 -1.43
C GLY A 30 -8.77 -9.31 -0.48
N THR A 31 -9.49 -9.83 0.52
CA THR A 31 -8.97 -10.84 1.44
C THR A 31 -8.57 -12.10 0.67
N GLY A 32 -7.41 -12.68 1.02
CA GLY A 32 -6.85 -13.86 0.36
C GLY A 32 -6.14 -13.62 -0.97
N THR A 33 -6.15 -12.38 -1.51
CA THR A 33 -5.38 -12.05 -2.71
C THR A 33 -3.87 -12.09 -2.48
N VAL A 34 -3.09 -12.24 -3.55
CA VAL A 34 -1.62 -12.18 -3.48
C VAL A 34 -1.13 -10.88 -2.84
N GLY A 35 -1.77 -9.76 -3.13
CA GLY A 35 -1.45 -8.46 -2.52
C GLY A 35 -1.65 -8.46 -1.01
N HIS A 36 -2.77 -9.02 -0.53
CA HIS A 36 -3.05 -9.17 0.90
C HIS A 36 -2.01 -10.06 1.59
N LEU A 37 -1.76 -11.26 1.06
CA LEU A 37 -0.81 -12.21 1.66
C LEU A 37 0.63 -11.66 1.67
N THR A 38 1.04 -10.97 0.61
CA THR A 38 2.36 -10.32 0.55
C THR A 38 2.48 -9.22 1.59
N GLY A 39 1.43 -8.41 1.77
CA GLY A 39 1.40 -7.37 2.78
C GLY A 39 1.45 -7.91 4.21
N GLU A 40 0.71 -8.98 4.51
CA GLU A 40 0.79 -9.69 5.79
C GLU A 40 2.18 -10.28 6.04
N MET A 41 2.79 -10.90 5.02
CA MET A 41 4.15 -11.43 5.14
C MET A 41 5.17 -10.31 5.36
N PHE A 42 5.03 -9.18 4.68
CA PHE A 42 5.89 -8.01 4.86
C PHE A 42 5.80 -7.45 6.28
N GLN A 43 4.59 -7.24 6.79
CA GLN A 43 4.34 -6.80 8.16
C GLN A 43 5.02 -7.71 9.19
N ARG A 44 4.86 -9.04 9.03
CA ARG A 44 5.50 -10.04 9.91
C ARG A 44 7.02 -9.96 9.87
N ARG A 45 7.62 -9.83 8.68
CA ARG A 45 9.09 -9.75 8.54
C ARG A 45 9.66 -8.42 9.04
N ALA A 46 8.96 -7.32 8.82
CA ALA A 46 9.40 -5.98 9.21
C ALA A 46 9.08 -5.63 10.68
N GLY A 47 8.28 -6.47 11.35
CA GLY A 47 7.98 -6.35 12.78
C GLY A 47 7.02 -5.20 13.09
N PHE A 48 6.01 -4.97 12.24
CA PHE A 48 4.96 -3.99 12.48
C PHE A 48 3.58 -4.57 12.14
N LYS A 49 2.51 -3.87 12.53
CA LYS A 49 1.13 -4.18 12.15
C LYS A 49 0.48 -2.99 11.46
N ALA A 50 -0.18 -3.24 10.35
CA ALA A 50 -1.02 -2.28 9.64
C ALA A 50 -2.48 -2.73 9.71
N LEU A 51 -3.39 -1.76 9.64
CA LEU A 51 -4.81 -2.01 9.48
C LEU A 51 -5.07 -2.47 8.05
N HIS A 52 -5.48 -3.73 7.88
CA HIS A 52 -5.87 -4.26 6.58
C HIS A 52 -7.25 -3.73 6.17
N VAL A 53 -7.31 -3.05 5.03
CA VAL A 53 -8.55 -2.53 4.42
C VAL A 53 -8.83 -3.33 3.13
N PRO A 54 -9.76 -4.30 3.18
CA PRO A 54 -10.10 -5.10 2.02
C PRO A 54 -11.08 -4.36 1.09
N TYR A 55 -10.76 -4.31 -0.20
CA TYR A 55 -11.64 -3.80 -1.22
C TYR A 55 -12.20 -4.92 -2.11
N LYS A 56 -13.25 -4.62 -2.87
CA LYS A 56 -13.83 -5.50 -3.89
C LYS A 56 -13.10 -5.36 -5.24
N GLY A 57 -11.78 -5.49 -5.24
CA GLY A 57 -10.94 -5.39 -6.43
C GLY A 57 -9.87 -4.28 -6.37
N ALA A 58 -9.02 -4.26 -7.39
CA ALA A 58 -7.85 -3.39 -7.44
C ALA A 58 -8.17 -1.90 -7.69
N SER A 59 -9.18 -1.61 -8.52
CA SER A 59 -9.56 -0.24 -8.87
C SER A 59 -9.99 0.60 -7.66
N PRO A 60 -10.95 0.15 -6.81
CA PRO A 60 -11.33 0.91 -5.62
C PRO A 60 -10.17 1.06 -4.62
N ALA A 61 -9.33 0.03 -4.46
CA ALA A 61 -8.13 0.12 -3.61
C ALA A 61 -7.13 1.20 -4.08
N LEU A 62 -6.94 1.33 -5.40
CA LEU A 62 -6.07 2.36 -5.98
C LEU A 62 -6.66 3.76 -5.81
N THR A 63 -7.96 3.92 -6.02
CA THR A 63 -8.65 5.20 -5.84
C THR A 63 -8.50 5.71 -4.40
N ASP A 64 -8.73 4.84 -3.42
CA ASP A 64 -8.62 5.20 -2.01
C ASP A 64 -7.18 5.48 -1.57
N LEU A 65 -6.20 4.76 -2.12
CA LEU A 65 -4.78 5.08 -1.93
C LEU A 65 -4.44 6.47 -2.47
N MET A 66 -4.89 6.79 -3.70
CA MET A 66 -4.68 8.13 -4.29
C MET A 66 -5.40 9.22 -3.50
N GLY A 67 -6.56 8.91 -2.93
CA GLY A 67 -7.33 9.82 -2.06
C GLY A 67 -6.80 9.93 -0.64
N GLY A 68 -5.75 9.18 -0.27
CA GLY A 68 -5.16 9.21 1.08
C GLY A 68 -5.99 8.53 2.16
N GLN A 69 -6.99 7.71 1.78
CA GLN A 69 -7.76 6.90 2.74
C GLN A 69 -6.94 5.72 3.26
N THR A 70 -5.96 5.26 2.49
CA THR A 70 -4.99 4.25 2.91
C THR A 70 -3.55 4.73 2.73
N ASP A 71 -2.63 4.23 3.56
CA ASP A 71 -1.23 4.65 3.53
C ASP A 71 -0.43 3.96 2.41
N PHE A 72 -0.68 2.66 2.19
CA PHE A 72 0.05 1.88 1.19
C PHE A 72 -0.75 0.70 0.63
N TYR A 73 -0.30 0.20 -0.52
CA TYR A 73 -0.91 -0.95 -1.19
C TYR A 73 0.12 -1.86 -1.88
N PHE A 74 -0.08 -3.16 -1.77
CA PHE A 74 0.61 -4.18 -2.60
C PHE A 74 -0.20 -4.48 -3.87
N ALA A 75 -0.10 -3.58 -4.84
CA ALA A 75 -0.69 -3.77 -6.17
C ALA A 75 0.16 -4.68 -7.06
N THR A 76 -0.48 -5.34 -8.03
CA THR A 76 0.23 -6.00 -9.14
C THR A 76 0.74 -4.96 -10.14
N PRO A 77 1.87 -5.20 -10.84
CA PRO A 77 2.44 -4.23 -11.77
C PRO A 77 1.49 -3.71 -12.87
N PRO A 78 0.64 -4.53 -13.52
CA PRO A 78 -0.21 -4.06 -14.62
C PRO A 78 -1.18 -2.94 -14.24
N ILE A 79 -1.73 -3.00 -13.02
CA ILE A 79 -2.66 -1.99 -12.49
C ILE A 79 -1.95 -0.76 -11.93
N ALA A 80 -0.72 -0.91 -11.42
CA ALA A 80 0.05 0.20 -10.84
C ALA A 80 0.78 1.04 -11.91
N MET A 81 1.31 0.39 -12.95
CA MET A 81 2.15 1.03 -13.98
C MET A 81 1.54 2.30 -14.61
N PRO A 82 0.25 2.34 -15.02
CA PRO A 82 -0.34 3.56 -15.58
C PRO A 82 -0.34 4.72 -14.58
N MET A 83 -0.63 4.45 -13.31
CA MET A 83 -0.70 5.47 -12.26
C MET A 83 0.67 5.94 -11.79
N LEU A 84 1.66 5.04 -11.81
CA LEU A 84 3.07 5.36 -11.58
C LEU A 84 3.60 6.29 -12.69
N LYS A 85 3.32 5.96 -13.97
CA LYS A 85 3.72 6.79 -15.11
C LYS A 85 3.01 8.15 -15.12
N ALA A 86 1.75 8.19 -14.68
CA ALA A 86 1.00 9.44 -14.54
C ALA A 86 1.45 10.29 -13.32
N GLY A 87 2.41 9.81 -12.52
CA GLY A 87 2.90 10.52 -11.33
C GLY A 87 1.85 10.66 -10.23
N LYS A 88 0.81 9.81 -10.22
CA LYS A 88 -0.22 9.80 -9.16
C LYS A 88 0.17 8.93 -7.97
N LEU A 89 1.03 7.95 -8.22
CA LEU A 89 1.53 7.00 -7.23
C LEU A 89 3.04 6.91 -7.31
N ARG A 90 3.64 6.48 -6.20
CA ARG A 90 5.08 6.21 -6.07
C ARG A 90 5.29 4.76 -5.67
N ALA A 91 6.22 4.08 -6.34
CA ALA A 91 6.75 2.79 -5.89
C ALA A 91 7.85 3.02 -4.85
N LEU A 92 7.82 2.26 -3.76
CA LEU A 92 8.80 2.30 -2.68
C LEU A 92 9.72 1.07 -2.71
#